data_AF-A0A7S2MPN2-F1
#
_entry.id   AF-A0A7S2MPN2-F1
#
_cell.length_a   1.000
_cell.length_b   1.000
_cell.length_c   1.000
_cell.angle_alpha   90.00
_cell.angle_beta   90.00
_cell.angle_gamma   90.00
#
_symmetry.space_group_name_H-M   'P 1'
#
loop_
_entity.id
_entity.type
_entity.pdbx_description
1 polymer ?
#
loop_
_entity_poly.entity_id
_entity_poly.type
_entity_poly.pdbx_seq_one_letter_code
_entity_poly.pdbx_strand_id
1 'polypeptide(L)'
;MFACCCRPPACSLAPSPRAGNGAAEDPAVRWVADVLAEPGAFSGLCKTLFLAHAKAAEGQLELKELENVFKDLRAAHGVPEPPRALIEAAIRCPGKYHREHFVREDEFPGFLERALTKLLPSMSRRPPWLPMQGPEGGQMAVPPNYWGLSIEQLNKVASYITDHPDFRGGLTMTDVVEQWVKGWTAGTGCGVALLLNGSNPRPAQVMISHAWKEAFSDFVMSICNGAKKQNLAEDSVIWICSFANFQNEDGSGPDVRTQIKADPFGTVIRSQEVQSIGMRVVLNAETNVYSRLWCVYEMQEALNLKVNVQCWTISSDIRNMHKLKRMAKVNKFIDARSAECFLQEDKVMITGLIEQGIGWDLINQSIQGLSQELHATFEGSLRNANRHEEDKGGGSDCDSE
;
A
#
# COMPACT_ATOMS: atom_id res chain seq x y z
N MET A 1 11.49 6.99 -36.87
CA MET A 1 11.03 8.09 -37.74
C MET A 1 9.61 8.43 -37.29
N PHE A 2 9.48 9.47 -36.46
CA PHE A 2 8.34 10.39 -36.27
C PHE A 2 8.59 11.17 -34.98
N ALA A 3 8.67 12.49 -35.14
CA ALA A 3 8.76 13.52 -34.11
C ALA A 3 7.44 14.30 -34.06
N CYS A 4 7.30 15.16 -33.03
CA CYS A 4 6.19 16.09 -32.67
C CYS A 4 5.26 15.57 -31.56
N CYS A 5 5.19 16.20 -30.38
CA CYS A 5 4.72 17.56 -30.02
C CYS A 5 3.22 17.60 -29.74
N CYS A 6 2.86 17.67 -28.45
CA CYS A 6 1.75 18.46 -27.91
C CYS A 6 1.98 18.66 -26.40
N ARG A 7 2.50 19.84 -26.02
CA ARG A 7 2.45 20.34 -24.63
C ARG A 7 1.00 20.78 -24.34
N PRO A 8 0.45 20.52 -23.14
CA PRO A 8 -0.78 21.19 -22.71
C PRO A 8 -0.54 22.69 -22.52
N PRO A 9 -1.59 23.54 -22.53
CA PRO A 9 -1.44 24.99 -22.45
C PRO A 9 -0.70 25.37 -21.18
N ALA A 10 0.38 26.14 -21.36
CA ALA A 10 1.16 26.70 -20.27
C ALA A 10 0.29 27.65 -19.46
N CYS A 11 -0.10 27.23 -18.26
CA CYS A 11 -0.28 28.16 -17.16
C CYS A 11 1.13 28.67 -16.84
N SER A 12 1.48 29.87 -17.33
CA SER A 12 2.79 30.48 -17.11
C SER A 12 2.94 30.96 -15.67
N LEU A 13 3.12 30.01 -14.76
CA LEU A 13 3.93 30.25 -13.58
C LEU A 13 5.33 29.79 -13.95
N ALA A 14 6.26 30.74 -14.03
CA ALA A 14 7.67 30.43 -14.19
C ALA A 14 8.04 29.32 -13.19
N PRO A 15 8.74 28.25 -13.60
CA PRO A 15 9.28 27.30 -12.65
C PRO A 15 10.24 28.09 -11.76
N SER A 16 9.80 28.38 -10.54
CA SER A 16 10.71 28.80 -9.48
C SER A 16 11.80 27.73 -9.43
N PRO A 17 13.09 28.08 -9.42
CA PRO A 17 14.14 27.12 -9.16
C PRO A 17 13.88 26.60 -7.75
N ARG A 18 13.18 25.47 -7.65
CA ARG A 18 13.19 24.66 -6.43
C ARG A 18 14.61 24.15 -6.34
N ALA A 19 15.43 24.92 -5.64
CA ALA A 19 16.65 24.41 -5.05
C ALA A 19 16.29 23.05 -4.46
N GLY A 20 17.06 22.03 -4.85
CA GLY A 20 17.07 20.74 -4.18
C GLY A 20 17.57 20.95 -2.76
N ASN A 21 16.73 21.55 -1.92
CA ASN A 21 16.83 21.42 -0.49
C ASN A 21 16.40 19.98 -0.26
N GLY A 22 17.38 19.06 -0.23
CA GLY A 22 17.23 17.90 0.63
C GLY A 22 16.96 18.49 2.01
N ALA A 23 15.68 18.62 2.36
CA ALA A 23 15.28 19.17 3.64
C ALA A 23 16.01 18.31 4.66
N ALA A 24 16.94 18.94 5.40
CA ALA A 24 17.65 18.25 6.45
C ALA A 24 16.60 17.56 7.30
N GLU A 25 16.73 16.24 7.43
CA GLU A 25 15.79 15.42 8.16
C GLU A 25 15.58 16.05 9.55
N ASP A 26 14.32 16.23 9.95
CA ASP A 26 14.00 16.83 11.24
C ASP A 26 14.72 16.02 12.34
N PRO A 27 15.59 16.65 13.16
CA PRO A 27 16.34 15.96 14.19
C PRO A 27 15.46 15.13 15.12
N ALA A 28 14.22 15.55 15.38
CA ALA A 28 13.28 14.82 16.20
C ALA A 28 12.77 13.55 15.49
N VAL A 29 12.53 13.60 14.18
CA VAL A 29 12.14 12.42 13.38
C VAL A 29 13.24 11.38 13.42
N ARG A 30 14.48 11.81 13.16
CA ARG A 30 15.66 10.95 13.21
C ARG A 30 15.85 10.33 14.59
N TRP A 31 15.74 11.14 15.65
CA TRP A 31 15.86 10.64 17.03
C TRP A 31 14.81 9.58 17.36
N VAL A 32 13.54 9.81 17.00
CA VAL A 32 12.47 8.82 17.23
C VAL A 32 12.74 7.54 16.44
N ALA A 33 13.27 7.63 15.23
CA ALA A 33 13.60 6.46 14.42
C ALA A 33 14.76 5.65 15.02
N ASP A 34 15.84 6.33 15.39
CA ASP A 34 17.04 5.73 15.96
C ASP A 34 16.69 5.03 17.28
N VAL A 35 15.90 5.66 18.16
CA VAL A 35 15.52 5.05 19.43
C VAL A 35 14.62 3.83 19.25
N LEU A 36 13.70 3.83 18.28
CA LEU A 36 12.84 2.66 18.00
C LEU A 36 13.60 1.51 17.32
N ALA A 37 14.68 1.81 16.60
CA ALA A 37 15.51 0.80 15.92
C ALA A 37 16.49 0.08 16.86
N GLU A 38 16.76 0.63 18.05
CA GLU A 38 17.71 0.09 19.03
C GLU A 38 17.00 -0.42 20.30
N PRO A 39 16.64 -1.72 20.41
CA PRO A 39 15.85 -2.24 21.54
C PRO A 39 16.44 -1.95 22.92
N GLY A 40 17.77 -1.96 23.04
CA GLY A 40 18.47 -1.66 24.29
C GLY A 40 18.34 -0.18 24.69
N ALA A 41 18.53 0.74 23.74
CA ALA A 41 18.35 2.17 23.97
C ALA A 41 16.89 2.50 24.30
N PHE A 42 15.95 1.90 23.57
CA PHE A 42 14.52 2.05 23.81
C PHE A 42 14.11 1.58 25.22
N SER A 43 14.54 0.38 25.62
CA SER A 43 14.26 -0.16 26.94
C SER A 43 14.82 0.71 28.07
N GLY A 44 16.06 1.21 27.90
CA GLY A 44 16.68 2.14 28.85
C GLY A 44 15.90 3.46 28.98
N LEU A 45 15.50 4.05 27.86
CA LEU A 45 14.67 5.25 27.83
C LEU A 45 13.33 5.02 28.54
N CYS A 46 12.64 3.91 28.24
CA CYS A 46 11.36 3.57 28.85
C CYS A 46 11.47 3.50 30.37
N LYS A 47 12.49 2.82 30.88
CA LYS A 47 12.72 2.70 32.33
C LYS A 47 12.95 4.07 32.99
N THR A 48 13.78 4.92 32.38
CA THR A 48 14.06 6.26 32.91
C THR A 48 12.81 7.13 32.93
N LEU A 49 12.06 7.19 31.82
CA LEU A 49 10.83 7.98 31.74
C LEU A 49 9.76 7.46 32.69
N PHE A 50 9.58 6.14 32.80
CA PHE A 50 8.59 5.57 33.70
C PHE A 50 8.88 5.93 35.16
N LEU A 51 10.13 5.71 35.62
CA LEU A 51 10.53 6.04 37.00
C LEU A 51 10.46 7.54 37.30
N ALA A 52 10.66 8.41 36.31
CA ALA A 52 10.59 9.85 36.49
C ALA A 52 9.16 10.36 36.72
N HIS A 53 8.15 9.68 36.17
CA HIS A 53 6.76 10.15 36.22
C HIS A 53 5.83 9.27 37.06
N ALA A 54 6.20 8.02 37.34
CA ALA A 54 5.36 7.11 38.12
C ALA A 54 5.32 7.55 39.58
N LYS A 55 4.12 7.62 40.15
CA LYS A 55 3.97 7.82 41.59
C LYS A 55 4.47 6.56 42.30
N ALA A 56 5.43 6.72 43.21
CA ALA A 56 6.12 5.62 43.89
C ALA A 56 5.18 4.60 44.57
N ALA A 57 3.93 4.99 44.90
CA ALA A 57 2.95 4.13 45.55
C ALA A 57 2.09 3.30 44.60
N GLU A 58 2.01 3.63 43.30
CA GLU A 58 0.95 3.11 42.41
C GLU A 58 1.48 2.26 41.24
N GLY A 59 2.77 2.36 40.88
CA GLY A 59 3.35 1.52 39.82
C GLY A 59 2.69 1.67 38.44
N GLN A 60 2.05 2.81 38.20
CA GLN A 60 1.30 3.12 36.98
C GLN A 60 1.40 4.61 36.62
N LEU A 61 1.16 4.92 35.34
CA LEU A 61 1.06 6.28 34.81
C LEU A 61 -0.36 6.53 34.32
N GLU A 62 -1.06 7.52 34.87
CA GLU A 62 -2.33 7.97 34.31
C GLU A 62 -2.08 8.91 33.11
N LEU A 63 -3.15 9.29 32.43
CA LEU A 63 -3.08 10.13 31.23
C LEU A 63 -2.30 11.44 31.44
N LYS A 64 -2.41 12.06 32.62
CA LYS A 64 -1.71 13.33 32.92
C LYS A 64 -0.19 13.12 33.04
N GLU A 65 0.22 12.02 33.66
CA GLU A 65 1.64 11.64 33.75
C GLU A 65 2.18 11.29 32.36
N LEU A 66 1.40 10.61 31.52
CA LEU A 66 1.78 10.34 30.13
C LEU A 66 1.92 11.62 29.29
N GLU A 67 1.05 12.62 29.48
CA GLU A 67 1.23 13.95 28.86
C GLU A 67 2.55 14.60 29.30
N ASN A 68 2.98 14.42 30.56
CA ASN A 68 4.25 14.95 31.04
C ASN A 68 5.47 14.23 30.47
N VAL A 69 5.40 12.91 30.24
CA VAL A 69 6.43 12.16 29.51
C VAL A 69 6.74 12.83 28.16
N PHE A 70 5.71 13.21 27.41
CA PHE A 70 5.90 13.85 26.10
C PHE A 70 6.44 15.29 26.18
N LYS A 71 6.16 16.01 27.26
CA LYS A 71 6.80 17.32 27.50
C LYS A 71 8.30 17.17 27.74
N ASP A 72 8.71 16.14 28.48
CA ASP A 72 10.12 15.86 28.73
C ASP A 72 10.82 15.41 27.44
N LEU A 73 10.18 14.57 26.62
CA LEU A 73 10.67 14.22 25.28
C LEU A 73 10.80 15.43 24.36
N ARG A 74 9.84 16.36 24.40
CA ARG A 74 9.92 17.63 23.65
C ARG A 74 11.10 18.47 24.10
N ALA A 75 11.28 18.63 25.41
CA ALA A 75 12.36 19.42 25.98
C ALA A 75 13.74 18.83 25.68
N ALA A 76 13.89 17.50 25.75
CA ALA A 76 15.17 16.81 25.57
C ALA A 76 15.53 16.59 24.09
N HIS A 77 14.53 16.32 23.24
CA HIS A 77 14.77 15.78 21.88
C HIS A 77 13.97 16.49 20.79
N GLY A 78 13.19 17.53 21.12
CA GLY A 78 12.38 18.25 20.13
C GLY A 78 11.16 17.47 19.62
N VAL A 79 10.84 16.31 20.21
CA VAL A 79 9.67 15.50 19.83
C VAL A 79 8.39 16.29 20.14
N PRO A 80 7.51 16.57 19.17
CA PRO A 80 6.28 17.31 19.44
C PRO A 80 5.36 16.52 20.38
N GLU A 81 4.60 17.24 21.20
CA GLU A 81 3.60 16.62 22.06
C GLU A 81 2.47 16.04 21.20
N PRO A 82 2.15 14.73 21.31
CA PRO A 82 1.05 14.14 20.57
C PRO A 82 -0.28 14.75 21.02
N PRO A 83 -1.27 14.86 20.11
CA PRO A 83 -2.64 15.17 20.51
C PRO A 83 -3.12 14.17 21.57
N ARG A 84 -3.84 14.64 22.59
CA ARG A 84 -4.38 13.79 23.66
C ARG A 84 -5.11 12.55 23.16
N ALA A 85 -5.89 12.67 22.09
CA ALA A 85 -6.60 11.55 21.46
C ALA A 85 -5.66 10.43 20.97
N LEU A 86 -4.44 10.77 20.52
CA LEU A 86 -3.41 9.80 20.13
C LEU A 86 -2.87 9.05 21.35
N ILE A 87 -2.60 9.77 22.45
CA ILE A 87 -2.17 9.17 23.73
C ILE A 87 -3.26 8.20 24.21
N GLU A 88 -4.52 8.64 24.27
CA GLU A 88 -5.65 7.81 24.66
C GLU A 88 -5.81 6.58 23.73
N ALA A 89 -5.60 6.73 22.43
CA ALA A 89 -5.61 5.63 21.47
C ALA A 89 -4.39 4.69 21.57
N ALA A 90 -3.28 5.14 22.14
CA ALA A 90 -2.09 4.30 22.40
C ALA A 90 -2.24 3.49 23.70
N ILE A 91 -2.98 4.02 24.68
CA ILE A 91 -3.41 3.30 25.90
C ILE A 91 -4.35 2.15 25.52
N ARG A 92 -5.33 2.40 24.66
CA ARG A 92 -6.33 1.41 24.19
C ARG A 92 -5.72 0.43 23.17
N CYS A 93 -4.80 -0.42 23.63
CA CYS A 93 -4.23 -1.47 22.80
C CYS A 93 -5.31 -2.50 22.40
N PRO A 94 -5.45 -2.86 21.11
CA PRO A 94 -6.32 -3.95 20.68
C PRO A 94 -5.91 -5.27 21.37
N GLY A 95 -6.88 -6.05 21.87
CA GLY A 95 -6.65 -7.38 22.45
C GLY A 95 -6.62 -7.44 23.97
N LYS A 96 -6.57 -6.30 24.68
CA LYS A 96 -6.85 -6.25 26.12
C LYS A 96 -8.11 -5.41 26.37
N TYR A 97 -9.12 -6.00 27.01
CA TYR A 97 -10.35 -5.31 27.41
C TYR A 97 -10.08 -4.34 28.57
N HIS A 98 -9.24 -3.32 28.39
CA HIS A 98 -8.99 -2.34 29.42
C HIS A 98 -9.94 -1.15 29.29
N ARG A 99 -10.78 -0.98 30.31
CA ARG A 99 -11.45 0.29 30.66
C ARG A 99 -10.50 1.21 31.45
N GLU A 100 -9.24 0.85 31.56
CA GLU A 100 -8.25 1.50 32.41
C GLU A 100 -7.63 2.69 31.67
N HIS A 101 -7.55 3.85 32.34
CA HIS A 101 -7.00 5.10 31.82
C HIS A 101 -5.52 5.30 32.22
N PHE A 102 -4.80 4.21 32.45
CA PHE A 102 -3.42 4.19 32.91
C PHE A 102 -2.58 3.13 32.20
N VAL A 103 -1.25 3.21 32.36
CA VAL A 103 -0.26 2.28 31.79
C VAL A 103 0.66 1.80 32.91
N ARG A 104 0.81 0.47 33.05
CA ARG A 104 1.71 -0.15 34.03
C ARG A 104 3.16 -0.18 33.53
N GLU A 105 4.11 -0.44 34.44
CA GLU A 105 5.55 -0.47 34.10
C GLU A 105 5.87 -1.47 32.98
N ASP A 106 5.30 -2.68 33.04
CA ASP A 106 5.50 -3.74 32.06
C ASP A 106 4.82 -3.44 30.71
N GLU A 107 3.84 -2.53 30.68
CA GLU A 107 3.11 -2.13 29.49
C GLU A 107 3.68 -0.86 28.84
N PHE A 108 4.48 -0.09 29.58
CA PHE A 108 4.97 1.21 29.17
C PHE A 108 5.85 1.18 27.90
N PRO A 109 6.77 0.22 27.71
CA PRO A 109 7.52 0.15 26.46
C PRO A 109 6.62 -0.01 25.24
N GLY A 110 5.66 -0.92 25.29
CA GLY A 110 4.70 -1.12 24.19
C GLY A 110 3.79 0.10 23.99
N PHE A 111 3.39 0.78 25.07
CA PHE A 111 2.66 2.04 24.95
C PHE A 111 3.48 3.12 24.24
N LEU A 112 4.72 3.36 24.69
CA LEU A 112 5.58 4.41 24.17
C LEU A 112 5.94 4.15 22.71
N GLU A 113 6.21 2.89 22.36
CA GLU A 113 6.48 2.45 20.98
C GLU A 113 5.28 2.77 20.08
N ARG A 114 4.06 2.41 20.51
CA ARG A 114 2.84 2.71 19.75
C ARG A 114 2.59 4.21 19.62
N ALA A 115 2.80 4.97 20.68
CA ALA A 115 2.56 6.41 20.68
C ALA A 115 3.56 7.14 19.78
N LEU A 116 4.86 6.83 19.88
CA LEU A 116 5.90 7.37 19.01
C LEU A 116 5.70 6.94 17.55
N THR A 117 5.36 5.67 17.30
CA THR A 117 5.07 5.17 15.94
C THR A 117 3.88 5.90 15.31
N LYS A 118 2.82 6.16 16.07
CA LYS A 118 1.65 6.94 15.60
C LYS A 118 1.97 8.43 15.43
N LEU A 119 2.94 8.96 16.19
CA LEU A 119 3.36 10.34 16.09
C LEU A 119 4.27 10.57 14.87
N LEU A 120 5.10 9.59 14.50
CA LEU A 120 6.06 9.70 13.38
C LEU A 120 5.44 10.26 12.08
N PRO A 121 4.29 9.76 11.60
CA PRO A 121 3.63 10.34 10.43
C PRO A 121 3.29 11.83 10.57
N SER A 122 3.00 12.33 11.78
CA SER A 122 2.75 13.76 12.00
C SER A 122 4.01 14.62 11.95
N MET A 123 5.18 13.99 12.13
CA MET A 123 6.48 14.66 12.18
C MET A 123 7.21 14.64 10.83
N SER A 124 7.00 13.57 10.05
CA SER A 124 7.59 13.44 8.72
C SER A 124 6.59 12.80 7.77
N ARG A 125 6.53 13.32 6.54
CA ARG A 125 5.84 12.62 5.47
C ARG A 125 6.59 11.37 5.04
N ARG A 126 7.92 11.34 5.16
CA ARG A 126 8.79 10.21 4.79
C ARG A 126 9.04 9.31 5.99
N PRO A 127 8.73 8.00 5.90
CA PRO A 127 9.01 7.07 6.98
C PRO A 127 10.51 7.00 7.23
N PRO A 128 10.96 7.12 8.47
CA PRO A 128 12.39 7.12 8.76
C PRO A 128 13.02 5.72 8.62
N TRP A 129 12.20 4.66 8.64
CA TRP A 129 12.64 3.30 8.35
C TRP A 129 12.86 3.02 6.86
N LEU A 130 12.55 3.97 5.97
CA LEU A 130 12.71 3.79 4.52
C LEU A 130 14.09 4.33 4.08
N PRO A 131 15.02 3.47 3.61
CA PRO A 131 16.36 3.89 3.26
C PRO A 131 16.40 4.95 2.15
N MET A 132 17.38 5.86 2.23
CA MET A 132 17.68 6.85 1.18
C MET A 132 18.51 6.28 0.03
N GLN A 133 19.10 5.10 0.22
CA GLN A 133 19.96 4.44 -0.77
C GLN A 133 19.32 3.10 -1.16
N GLY A 134 19.15 2.92 -2.47
CA GLY A 134 18.78 1.64 -3.06
C GLY A 134 20.00 0.82 -3.47
N PRO A 135 19.82 -0.14 -4.39
CA PRO A 135 20.91 -0.87 -5.03
C PRO A 135 21.95 0.06 -5.68
N GLU A 136 23.20 -0.40 -5.75
CA GLU A 136 24.25 0.28 -6.51
C GLU A 136 23.83 0.39 -8.00
N GLY A 137 23.90 1.61 -8.54
CA GLY A 137 23.47 1.90 -9.92
C GLY A 137 21.97 2.23 -10.08
N GLY A 138 21.18 2.21 -9.00
CA GLY A 138 19.80 2.68 -9.00
C GLY A 138 18.79 1.70 -9.64
N GLN A 139 17.59 2.20 -9.97
CA GLN A 139 16.47 1.38 -10.48
C GLN A 139 16.87 0.46 -11.64
N MET A 140 17.55 1.02 -12.65
CA MET A 140 17.82 0.32 -13.92
C MET A 140 19.00 -0.66 -13.85
N ALA A 141 19.76 -0.66 -12.75
CA ALA A 141 20.79 -1.67 -12.50
C ALA A 141 20.20 -3.01 -12.05
N VAL A 142 18.93 -3.03 -11.64
CA VAL A 142 18.22 -4.23 -11.18
C VAL A 142 17.17 -4.64 -12.22
N PRO A 143 17.07 -5.92 -12.59
CA PRO A 143 16.03 -6.38 -13.50
C PRO A 143 14.60 -6.14 -12.94
N PRO A 144 13.60 -5.80 -13.77
CA PRO A 144 12.26 -5.47 -13.29
C PRO A 144 11.56 -6.52 -12.43
N ASN A 145 11.82 -7.80 -12.67
CA ASN A 145 11.25 -8.89 -11.86
C ASN A 145 11.80 -8.89 -10.42
N TYR A 146 12.83 -8.12 -10.10
CA TYR A 146 13.38 -7.94 -8.74
C TYR A 146 12.92 -6.64 -8.06
N TRP A 147 11.97 -5.91 -8.65
CA TRP A 147 11.42 -4.67 -8.09
C TRP A 147 10.22 -4.92 -7.16
N GLY A 148 10.13 -6.11 -6.55
CA GLY A 148 9.04 -6.49 -5.67
C GLY A 148 9.29 -6.13 -4.21
N LEU A 149 8.22 -6.06 -3.41
CA LEU A 149 8.28 -5.93 -1.95
C LEU A 149 7.49 -7.06 -1.29
N SER A 150 7.81 -7.44 -0.05
CA SER A 150 7.05 -8.46 0.67
C SER A 150 5.67 -7.96 1.09
N ILE A 151 4.75 -8.90 1.40
CA ILE A 151 3.45 -8.55 1.98
C ILE A 151 3.62 -7.82 3.33
N GLU A 152 4.58 -8.25 4.15
CA GLU A 152 4.96 -7.55 5.39
C GLU A 152 5.39 -6.10 5.12
N GLN A 153 6.25 -5.89 4.13
CA GLN A 153 6.68 -4.55 3.70
C GLN A 153 5.50 -3.71 3.20
N LEU A 154 4.55 -4.29 2.46
CA LEU A 154 3.33 -3.60 2.03
C LEU A 154 2.50 -3.15 3.23
N ASN A 155 2.31 -4.04 4.21
CA ASN A 155 1.58 -3.72 5.44
C ASN A 155 2.26 -2.58 6.20
N LYS A 156 3.59 -2.58 6.29
CA LYS A 156 4.37 -1.50 6.91
C LYS A 156 4.19 -0.17 6.20
N VAL A 157 4.28 -0.15 4.87
CA VAL A 157 4.01 1.03 4.02
C VAL A 157 2.58 1.53 4.23
N ALA A 158 1.62 0.62 4.16
CA ALA A 158 0.20 0.94 4.28
C ALA A 158 -0.13 1.53 5.64
N SER A 159 0.31 0.90 6.75
CA SER A 159 0.08 1.41 8.10
C SER A 159 0.62 2.83 8.25
N TYR A 160 1.85 3.08 7.81
CA TYR A 160 2.45 4.41 7.92
C TYR A 160 1.65 5.49 7.16
N ILE A 161 1.16 5.16 5.96
CA ILE A 161 0.30 6.07 5.19
C ILE A 161 -1.04 6.25 5.89
N THR A 162 -1.71 5.17 6.30
CA THR A 162 -3.07 5.25 6.87
C THR A 162 -3.12 5.88 8.24
N ASP A 163 -2.04 5.76 9.01
CA ASP A 163 -1.89 6.39 10.33
C ASP A 163 -1.48 7.86 10.23
N HIS A 164 -1.12 8.35 9.04
CA HIS A 164 -0.74 9.74 8.83
C HIS A 164 -1.93 10.69 9.04
N PRO A 165 -1.76 11.81 9.77
CA PRO A 165 -2.86 12.74 10.05
C PRO A 165 -3.46 13.39 8.80
N ASP A 166 -2.71 13.47 7.70
CA ASP A 166 -3.21 13.92 6.38
C ASP A 166 -3.96 12.84 5.60
N PHE A 167 -3.89 11.56 5.99
CA PHE A 167 -4.61 10.50 5.29
C PHE A 167 -6.12 10.67 5.43
N ARG A 168 -6.84 10.41 4.34
CA ARG A 168 -8.30 10.41 4.30
C ARG A 168 -8.73 9.07 3.71
N GLY A 169 -9.73 8.42 4.29
CA GLY A 169 -10.12 7.06 3.88
C GLY A 169 -10.53 6.91 2.41
N GLY A 170 -10.82 8.00 1.70
CA GLY A 170 -11.17 8.02 0.28
C GLY A 170 -10.00 8.29 -0.68
N LEU A 171 -8.75 8.38 -0.19
CA LEU A 171 -7.60 8.58 -1.07
C LEU A 171 -7.38 7.37 -1.98
N THR A 172 -7.12 7.65 -3.24
CA THR A 172 -6.81 6.63 -4.25
C THR A 172 -5.34 6.26 -4.26
N MET A 173 -4.95 5.18 -4.95
CA MET A 173 -3.53 4.91 -5.19
C MET A 173 -2.82 6.08 -5.89
N THR A 174 -3.51 6.77 -6.81
CA THR A 174 -2.96 7.98 -7.47
C THR A 174 -2.60 9.03 -6.43
N ASP A 175 -3.51 9.32 -5.51
CA ASP A 175 -3.29 10.28 -4.43
C ASP A 175 -2.13 9.84 -3.53
N VAL A 176 -2.04 8.53 -3.25
CA VAL A 176 -0.95 7.96 -2.44
C VAL A 176 0.41 8.16 -3.12
N VAL A 177 0.47 7.93 -4.43
CA VAL A 177 1.70 8.11 -5.20
C VAL A 177 2.15 9.57 -5.16
N GLU A 178 1.24 10.50 -5.45
CA GLU A 178 1.54 11.94 -5.50
C GLU A 178 1.93 12.51 -4.12
N GLN A 179 1.22 12.12 -3.06
CA GLN A 179 1.41 12.72 -1.74
C GLN A 179 2.55 12.09 -0.93
N TRP A 180 2.83 10.79 -1.12
CA TRP A 180 3.84 10.06 -0.36
C TRP A 180 4.93 9.45 -1.25
N VAL A 181 4.59 8.55 -2.18
CA VAL A 181 5.60 7.74 -2.91
C VAL A 181 6.62 8.60 -3.65
N LYS A 182 6.19 9.65 -4.36
CA LYS A 182 7.12 10.57 -5.03
C LYS A 182 8.05 11.25 -4.03
N GLY A 183 7.50 11.84 -2.97
CA GLY A 183 8.30 12.45 -1.91
C GLY A 183 9.28 11.48 -1.23
N TRP A 184 8.90 10.21 -1.07
CA TRP A 184 9.75 9.17 -0.51
C TRP A 184 10.86 8.72 -1.45
N THR A 185 10.69 8.87 -2.75
CA THR A 185 11.68 8.43 -3.74
C THR A 185 12.51 9.59 -4.26
N ALA A 186 12.25 10.82 -3.80
CA ALA A 186 13.01 12.01 -4.20
C ALA A 186 14.51 11.86 -3.94
N GLY A 187 15.31 12.11 -4.97
CA GLY A 187 16.76 12.04 -4.91
C GLY A 187 17.35 10.62 -4.89
N THR A 188 16.53 9.55 -4.84
CA THR A 188 17.03 8.19 -4.63
C THR A 188 17.29 7.44 -5.93
N GLY A 189 16.58 7.79 -7.01
CA GLY A 189 16.62 7.07 -8.27
C GLY A 189 16.06 5.64 -8.23
N CYS A 190 15.30 5.30 -7.18
CA CYS A 190 14.73 3.96 -6.95
C CYS A 190 13.27 4.05 -6.47
N GLY A 191 12.44 3.12 -6.93
CA GLY A 191 11.12 2.85 -6.37
C GLY A 191 11.19 2.36 -4.93
N VAL A 192 10.05 2.45 -4.22
CA VAL A 192 9.95 2.09 -2.78
C VAL A 192 10.39 0.65 -2.53
N ALA A 193 10.05 -0.29 -3.42
CA ALA A 193 10.43 -1.68 -3.29
C ALA A 193 11.95 -1.89 -3.25
N LEU A 194 12.70 -1.22 -4.13
CA LEU A 194 14.16 -1.33 -4.14
C LEU A 194 14.81 -0.61 -2.97
N LEU A 195 14.24 0.51 -2.50
CA LEU A 195 14.72 1.15 -1.27
C LEU A 195 14.58 0.24 -0.05
N LEU A 196 13.46 -0.49 0.05
CA LEU A 196 13.23 -1.44 1.14
C LEU A 196 14.13 -2.67 1.09
N ASN A 197 14.51 -3.12 -0.10
CA ASN A 197 15.37 -4.28 -0.28
C ASN A 197 16.87 -3.94 -0.29
N GLY A 198 17.23 -2.66 -0.47
CA GLY A 198 18.60 -2.17 -0.48
C GLY A 198 19.50 -2.96 -1.45
N SER A 199 20.60 -3.50 -0.95
CA SER A 199 21.55 -4.32 -1.72
C SER A 199 21.09 -5.75 -2.02
N ASN A 200 19.92 -6.17 -1.53
CA ASN A 200 19.37 -7.50 -1.73
C ASN A 200 17.99 -7.49 -2.41
N PRO A 201 17.86 -7.01 -3.67
CA PRO A 201 16.61 -7.11 -4.43
C PRO A 201 16.07 -8.53 -4.46
N ARG A 202 14.74 -8.68 -4.38
CA ARG A 202 14.09 -9.99 -4.31
C ARG A 202 13.16 -10.19 -5.51
N PRO A 203 13.16 -11.39 -6.13
CA PRO A 203 12.31 -11.66 -7.27
C PRO A 203 10.84 -11.72 -6.84
N ALA A 204 9.97 -11.08 -7.61
CA ALA A 204 8.54 -11.10 -7.38
C ALA A 204 7.96 -12.49 -7.67
N GLN A 205 7.19 -13.01 -6.73
CA GLN A 205 6.49 -14.29 -6.86
C GLN A 205 5.05 -14.10 -7.33
N VAL A 206 4.48 -12.91 -7.10
CA VAL A 206 3.13 -12.56 -7.54
C VAL A 206 3.16 -11.21 -8.22
N MET A 207 2.55 -11.11 -9.40
CA MET A 207 2.29 -9.82 -10.03
C MET A 207 0.91 -9.31 -9.64
N ILE A 208 0.85 -8.05 -9.21
CA ILE A 208 -0.40 -7.37 -8.88
C ILE A 208 -0.78 -6.43 -10.03
N SER A 209 -1.87 -6.74 -10.75
CA SER A 209 -2.52 -5.85 -11.70
C SER A 209 -3.67 -5.11 -11.00
N HIS A 210 -3.73 -3.79 -11.14
CA HIS A 210 -4.69 -2.98 -10.38
C HIS A 210 -4.95 -1.60 -11.01
N ALA A 211 -6.04 -0.94 -10.59
CA ALA A 211 -6.43 0.35 -11.11
C ALA A 211 -6.00 1.50 -10.18
N TRP A 212 -5.23 2.45 -10.68
CA TRP A 212 -4.73 3.59 -9.87
C TRP A 212 -5.81 4.50 -9.23
N LYS A 213 -7.05 4.44 -9.71
CA LYS A 213 -8.19 5.22 -9.19
C LYS A 213 -9.01 4.48 -8.13
N GLU A 214 -8.48 3.38 -7.61
CA GLU A 214 -9.09 2.64 -6.50
C GLU A 214 -8.75 3.23 -5.14
N ALA A 215 -9.62 3.04 -4.16
CA ALA A 215 -9.34 3.42 -2.77
C ALA A 215 -8.15 2.62 -2.22
N PHE A 216 -7.13 3.31 -1.72
CA PHE A 216 -5.88 2.67 -1.27
C PHE A 216 -6.10 1.66 -0.14
N SER A 217 -6.96 1.98 0.82
CA SER A 217 -7.31 1.10 1.93
C SER A 217 -7.95 -0.20 1.44
N ASP A 218 -8.88 -0.12 0.47
CA ASP A 218 -9.53 -1.29 -0.12
C ASP A 218 -8.56 -2.13 -0.95
N PHE A 219 -7.62 -1.50 -1.65
CA PHE A 219 -6.53 -2.19 -2.36
C PHE A 219 -5.66 -3.03 -1.42
N VAL A 220 -5.14 -2.43 -0.34
CA VAL A 220 -4.31 -3.14 0.64
C VAL A 220 -5.09 -4.27 1.29
N MET A 221 -6.33 -4.00 1.75
CA MET A 221 -7.18 -5.03 2.33
C MET A 221 -7.44 -6.19 1.36
N SER A 222 -7.64 -5.91 0.07
CA SER A 222 -7.85 -6.95 -0.95
C SER A 222 -6.63 -7.86 -1.10
N ILE A 223 -5.43 -7.28 -1.10
CA ILE A 223 -4.17 -8.04 -1.13
C ILE A 223 -4.02 -8.91 0.12
N CYS A 224 -4.17 -8.35 1.31
CA CYS A 224 -3.96 -9.10 2.55
C CYS A 224 -4.97 -10.25 2.69
N ASN A 225 -6.23 -10.01 2.33
CA ASN A 225 -7.26 -11.05 2.33
C ASN A 225 -6.97 -12.13 1.26
N GLY A 226 -6.59 -11.72 0.05
CA GLY A 226 -6.24 -12.64 -1.04
C GLY A 226 -5.04 -13.52 -0.70
N ALA A 227 -3.97 -12.91 -0.18
CA ALA A 227 -2.78 -13.60 0.29
C ALA A 227 -3.10 -14.62 1.39
N LYS A 228 -3.89 -14.22 2.40
CA LYS A 228 -4.33 -15.12 3.47
C LYS A 228 -5.14 -16.31 2.94
N LYS A 229 -6.08 -16.06 2.02
CA LYS A 229 -6.88 -17.13 1.40
C LYS A 229 -6.03 -18.14 0.62
N GLN A 230 -4.88 -17.71 0.11
CA GLN A 230 -3.95 -18.54 -0.63
C GLN A 230 -2.80 -19.08 0.22
N ASN A 231 -2.83 -18.85 1.54
CA ASN A 231 -1.76 -19.22 2.46
C ASN A 231 -0.37 -18.71 2.01
N LEU A 232 -0.31 -17.52 1.41
CA LEU A 232 0.97 -16.88 1.13
C LEU A 232 1.60 -16.42 2.45
N ALA A 233 2.89 -16.68 2.60
CA ALA A 233 3.67 -16.22 3.75
C ALA A 233 3.85 -14.69 3.70
N GLU A 234 4.01 -14.05 4.85
CA GLU A 234 4.17 -12.59 4.95
C GLU A 234 5.44 -12.09 4.23
N ASP A 235 6.46 -12.95 4.10
CA ASP A 235 7.69 -12.68 3.38
C ASP A 235 7.57 -12.88 1.86
N SER A 236 6.42 -13.35 1.35
CA SER A 236 6.17 -13.54 -0.07
C SER A 236 6.26 -12.21 -0.81
N VAL A 237 6.99 -12.18 -1.93
CA VAL A 237 7.30 -10.97 -2.67
C VAL A 237 6.26 -10.72 -3.75
N ILE A 238 5.67 -9.53 -3.72
CA ILE A 238 4.67 -9.08 -4.68
C ILE A 238 5.19 -7.87 -5.46
N TRP A 239 4.90 -7.84 -6.76
CA TRP A 239 5.21 -6.71 -7.63
C TRP A 239 3.97 -5.84 -7.80
N ILE A 240 4.07 -4.57 -7.40
CA ILE A 240 2.98 -3.58 -7.50
C ILE A 240 3.54 -2.35 -8.22
N CYS A 241 2.97 -2.01 -9.38
CA CYS A 241 3.55 -0.99 -10.26
C CYS A 241 3.78 0.38 -9.60
N SER A 242 2.93 0.79 -8.64
CA SER A 242 3.04 2.06 -7.92
C SER A 242 4.21 2.12 -6.94
N PHE A 243 4.68 0.98 -6.43
CA PHE A 243 5.79 0.89 -5.48
C PHE A 243 7.07 0.32 -6.11
N ALA A 244 6.94 -0.48 -7.16
CA ALA A 244 8.03 -1.11 -7.86
C ALA A 244 8.79 -0.13 -8.77
N ASN A 245 8.05 0.65 -9.58
CA ASN A 245 8.64 1.62 -10.50
C ASN A 245 9.02 2.91 -9.75
N PHE A 246 10.03 3.60 -10.28
CA PHE A 246 10.38 4.95 -9.82
C PHE A 246 9.37 5.97 -10.35
N GLN A 247 8.59 6.58 -9.45
CA GLN A 247 7.44 7.43 -9.81
C GLN A 247 7.74 8.94 -9.78
N ASN A 248 8.84 9.38 -9.16
CA ASN A 248 9.05 10.82 -8.92
C ASN A 248 9.45 11.59 -10.19
N GLU A 249 10.24 10.97 -11.07
CA GLU A 249 10.73 11.61 -12.31
C GLU A 249 11.49 12.94 -12.07
N ASP A 250 12.16 13.06 -10.91
CA ASP A 250 12.88 14.27 -10.49
C ASP A 250 14.29 14.42 -11.11
N GLY A 251 14.63 13.55 -12.07
CA GLY A 251 15.95 13.49 -12.72
C GLY A 251 16.99 12.65 -11.98
N SER A 252 16.71 12.15 -10.78
CA SER A 252 17.64 11.31 -10.00
C SER A 252 17.59 9.83 -10.40
N GLY A 253 16.58 9.45 -11.19
CA GLY A 253 16.35 8.10 -11.67
C GLY A 253 15.83 8.08 -13.11
N PRO A 254 15.45 6.90 -13.63
CA PRO A 254 14.90 6.80 -14.98
C PRO A 254 13.52 7.46 -15.05
N ASP A 255 13.23 8.16 -16.14
CA ASP A 255 11.86 8.59 -16.42
C ASP A 255 10.94 7.38 -16.68
N VAL A 256 9.61 7.60 -16.66
CA VAL A 256 8.63 6.52 -16.88
C VAL A 256 8.83 5.86 -18.24
N ARG A 257 9.21 6.63 -19.27
CA ARG A 257 9.43 6.11 -20.63
C ARG A 257 10.62 5.16 -20.70
N THR A 258 11.69 5.47 -19.99
CA THR A 258 12.91 4.65 -19.90
C THR A 258 12.60 3.34 -19.19
N GLN A 259 11.83 3.40 -18.11
CA GLN A 259 11.37 2.20 -17.42
C GLN A 259 10.47 1.35 -18.31
N ILE A 260 9.46 1.91 -18.98
CA ILE A 260 8.56 1.18 -19.89
C ILE A 260 9.33 0.47 -21.01
N LYS A 261 10.39 1.10 -21.56
CA LYS A 261 11.26 0.47 -22.58
C LYS A 261 11.99 -0.78 -22.09
N ALA A 262 12.20 -0.92 -20.77
CA ALA A 262 12.72 -2.14 -20.19
C ALA A 262 11.65 -3.23 -20.00
N ASP A 263 10.43 -3.00 -20.49
CA ASP A 263 9.28 -3.88 -20.39
C ASP A 263 9.10 -4.49 -18.99
N PRO A 264 8.89 -3.66 -17.96
CA PRO A 264 8.89 -4.13 -16.59
C PRO A 264 7.72 -5.09 -16.33
N PHE A 265 6.57 -4.79 -16.92
CA PHE A 265 5.37 -5.62 -16.83
C PHE A 265 5.60 -6.99 -17.49
N GLY A 266 5.98 -7.04 -18.77
CA GLY A 266 6.20 -8.30 -19.47
C GLY A 266 7.33 -9.13 -18.84
N THR A 267 8.41 -8.47 -18.39
CA THR A 267 9.52 -9.14 -17.69
C THR A 267 9.06 -9.81 -16.40
N VAL A 268 8.21 -9.16 -15.60
CA VAL A 268 7.65 -9.73 -14.38
C VAL A 268 6.70 -10.89 -14.72
N ILE A 269 5.78 -10.73 -15.67
CA ILE A 269 4.83 -11.78 -16.07
C ILE A 269 5.56 -13.05 -16.55
N ARG A 270 6.63 -12.87 -17.33
CA ARG A 270 7.43 -13.98 -17.88
C ARG A 270 8.38 -14.62 -16.87
N SER A 271 8.59 -14.02 -15.69
CA SER A 271 9.49 -14.57 -14.69
C SER A 271 9.02 -15.93 -14.16
N GLN A 272 9.97 -16.81 -13.81
CA GLN A 272 9.67 -18.16 -13.36
C GLN A 272 8.91 -18.15 -12.03
N GLU A 273 9.24 -17.21 -11.16
CA GLU A 273 8.63 -17.01 -9.86
C GLU A 273 7.15 -16.62 -10.00
N VAL A 274 6.82 -15.65 -10.86
CA VAL A 274 5.42 -15.29 -11.15
C VAL A 274 4.69 -16.43 -11.86
N GLN A 275 5.32 -17.16 -12.77
CA GLN A 275 4.68 -18.33 -13.39
C GLN A 275 4.31 -19.42 -12.37
N SER A 276 5.04 -19.51 -11.24
CA SER A 276 4.79 -20.52 -10.20
C SER A 276 3.57 -20.24 -9.32
N ILE A 277 3.25 -18.97 -9.03
CA ILE A 277 2.11 -18.59 -8.17
C ILE A 277 1.02 -17.88 -8.98
N GLY A 278 1.42 -16.89 -9.77
CA GLY A 278 0.59 -16.26 -10.78
C GLY A 278 0.44 -14.75 -10.67
N MET A 279 -0.53 -14.24 -11.42
CA MET A 279 -0.96 -12.84 -11.39
C MET A 279 -2.24 -12.71 -10.55
N ARG A 280 -2.37 -11.60 -9.84
CA ARG A 280 -3.58 -11.24 -9.10
C ARG A 280 -4.10 -9.90 -9.57
N VAL A 281 -5.38 -9.89 -9.94
CA VAL A 281 -6.08 -8.69 -10.39
C VAL A 281 -6.87 -8.14 -9.22
N VAL A 282 -6.48 -7.00 -8.68
CA VAL A 282 -7.19 -6.37 -7.56
C VAL A 282 -8.35 -5.57 -8.09
N LEU A 283 -9.55 -5.95 -7.66
CA LEU A 283 -10.78 -5.26 -8.03
C LEU A 283 -11.19 -4.30 -6.94
N ASN A 284 -11.89 -3.24 -7.35
CA ASN A 284 -12.40 -2.21 -6.45
C ASN A 284 -13.78 -1.70 -6.89
N ALA A 285 -14.42 -0.90 -6.02
CA ALA A 285 -15.79 -0.45 -6.20
C ALA A 285 -15.90 0.90 -6.93
N GLU A 286 -14.75 1.54 -7.18
CA GLU A 286 -14.63 2.89 -7.69
C GLU A 286 -14.39 2.92 -9.19
N THR A 287 -13.57 2.00 -9.69
CA THR A 287 -13.07 1.95 -11.07
C THR A 287 -13.17 0.53 -11.61
N ASN A 288 -13.68 0.41 -12.84
CA ASN A 288 -13.67 -0.85 -13.55
C ASN A 288 -12.23 -1.17 -14.01
N VAL A 289 -11.66 -2.27 -13.56
CA VAL A 289 -10.29 -2.66 -13.99
C VAL A 289 -10.23 -2.93 -15.50
N TYR A 290 -11.32 -3.44 -16.09
CA TYR A 290 -11.42 -3.74 -17.51
C TYR A 290 -11.52 -2.48 -18.38
N SER A 291 -11.75 -1.30 -17.79
CA SER A 291 -11.66 -0.02 -18.51
C SER A 291 -10.27 0.57 -18.54
N ARG A 292 -9.28 -0.11 -17.93
CA ARG A 292 -7.88 0.31 -17.93
C ARG A 292 -7.10 -0.54 -18.91
N LEU A 293 -6.68 0.07 -20.01
CA LEU A 293 -6.06 -0.66 -21.13
C LEU A 293 -4.76 -1.37 -20.72
N TRP A 294 -3.97 -0.78 -19.82
CA TRP A 294 -2.81 -1.44 -19.20
C TRP A 294 -3.20 -2.75 -18.48
N CYS A 295 -4.24 -2.74 -17.64
CA CYS A 295 -4.66 -3.94 -16.91
C CYS A 295 -5.18 -5.02 -17.87
N VAL A 296 -5.95 -4.63 -18.89
CA VAL A 296 -6.42 -5.53 -19.96
C VAL A 296 -5.24 -6.21 -20.65
N TYR A 297 -4.23 -5.43 -21.03
CA TYR A 297 -3.03 -5.93 -21.70
C TYR A 297 -2.22 -6.88 -20.80
N GLU A 298 -1.99 -6.51 -19.53
CA GLU A 298 -1.29 -7.34 -18.54
C GLU A 298 -1.98 -8.70 -18.34
N MET A 299 -3.31 -8.69 -18.16
CA MET A 299 -4.10 -9.92 -18.03
C MET A 299 -3.96 -10.80 -19.27
N GLN A 300 -4.02 -10.21 -20.47
CA GLN A 300 -3.86 -10.98 -21.69
C GLN A 300 -2.47 -11.62 -21.79
N GLU A 301 -1.41 -10.85 -21.54
CA GLU A 301 -0.04 -11.35 -21.59
C GLU A 301 0.14 -12.53 -20.63
N ALA A 302 -0.39 -12.41 -19.41
CA ALA A 302 -0.39 -13.49 -18.43
C ALA A 302 -1.15 -14.75 -18.91
N LEU A 303 -2.36 -14.57 -19.48
CA LEU A 303 -3.15 -15.69 -20.00
C LEU A 303 -2.48 -16.39 -21.19
N ASN A 304 -1.83 -15.64 -22.08
CA ASN A 304 -1.07 -16.20 -23.20
C ASN A 304 0.07 -17.10 -22.72
N LEU A 305 0.70 -16.71 -21.63
CA LEU A 305 1.79 -17.45 -20.99
C LEU A 305 1.27 -18.54 -20.03
N LYS A 306 -0.06 -18.74 -19.96
CA LYS A 306 -0.72 -19.69 -19.04
C LYS A 306 -0.37 -19.44 -17.56
N VAL A 307 -0.06 -18.19 -17.22
CA VAL A 307 0.10 -17.76 -15.83
C VAL A 307 -1.25 -17.89 -15.14
N ASN A 308 -1.26 -18.38 -13.91
CA ASN A 308 -2.48 -18.46 -13.10
C ASN A 308 -2.99 -17.04 -12.75
N VAL A 309 -4.03 -16.58 -13.44
CA VAL A 309 -4.66 -15.27 -13.20
C VAL A 309 -5.87 -15.44 -12.29
N GLN A 310 -5.89 -14.74 -11.15
CA GLN A 310 -7.01 -14.76 -10.21
C GLN A 310 -7.38 -13.36 -9.75
N CYS A 311 -8.65 -13.14 -9.44
CA CYS A 311 -9.10 -11.84 -8.93
C CYS A 311 -9.07 -11.82 -7.40
N TRP A 312 -8.55 -10.73 -6.84
CA TRP A 312 -8.56 -10.43 -5.42
C TRP A 312 -9.47 -9.25 -5.11
N THR A 313 -10.16 -9.34 -3.98
CA THR A 313 -11.21 -8.40 -3.58
C THR A 313 -11.18 -8.23 -2.07
N ILE A 314 -11.84 -7.17 -1.57
CA ILE A 314 -12.05 -6.99 -0.14
C ILE A 314 -12.82 -8.18 0.45
N SER A 315 -12.67 -8.41 1.76
CA SER A 315 -13.34 -9.51 2.47
C SER A 315 -14.85 -9.53 2.23
N SER A 316 -15.41 -10.75 2.12
CA SER A 316 -16.85 -11.04 2.05
C SER A 316 -17.60 -10.79 3.37
N ASP A 317 -16.96 -10.13 4.34
CA ASP A 317 -17.60 -9.63 5.54
C ASP A 317 -18.83 -8.80 5.18
N ILE A 318 -19.92 -9.01 5.91
CA ILE A 318 -21.19 -8.29 5.75
C ILE A 318 -21.01 -6.77 5.70
N ARG A 319 -20.05 -6.23 6.46
CA ARG A 319 -19.72 -4.80 6.49
C ARG A 319 -19.31 -4.27 5.10
N ASN A 320 -18.76 -5.13 4.26
CA ASN A 320 -18.31 -4.81 2.90
C ASN A 320 -19.29 -5.23 1.81
N MET A 321 -20.45 -5.81 2.17
CA MET A 321 -21.34 -6.40 1.17
C MET A 321 -21.85 -5.38 0.13
N HIS A 322 -22.11 -4.14 0.57
CA HIS A 322 -22.49 -3.05 -0.32
C HIS A 322 -21.38 -2.70 -1.32
N LYS A 323 -20.11 -2.71 -0.89
CA LYS A 323 -18.95 -2.53 -1.76
C LYS A 323 -18.82 -3.69 -2.74
N LEU A 324 -18.96 -4.94 -2.31
CA LEU A 324 -18.89 -6.11 -3.20
C LEU A 324 -19.97 -6.09 -4.28
N LYS A 325 -21.21 -5.75 -3.92
CA LYS A 325 -22.30 -5.55 -4.90
C LYS A 325 -21.96 -4.44 -5.89
N ARG A 326 -21.38 -3.34 -5.40
CA ARG A 326 -20.91 -2.24 -6.26
C ARG A 326 -19.74 -2.67 -7.14
N MET A 327 -18.79 -3.45 -6.64
CA MET A 327 -17.68 -4.02 -7.40
C MET A 327 -18.18 -4.92 -8.54
N ALA A 328 -19.11 -5.83 -8.27
CA ALA A 328 -19.72 -6.66 -9.31
C ALA A 328 -20.43 -5.81 -10.37
N LYS A 329 -21.15 -4.76 -9.94
CA LYS A 329 -21.80 -3.81 -10.86
C LYS A 329 -20.80 -3.01 -11.70
N VAL A 330 -19.71 -2.55 -11.09
CA VAL A 330 -18.69 -1.68 -11.72
C VAL A 330 -17.79 -2.49 -12.64
N ASN A 331 -17.32 -3.64 -12.18
CA ASN A 331 -16.43 -4.55 -12.93
C ASN A 331 -17.23 -5.54 -13.78
N LYS A 332 -18.27 -5.05 -14.45
CA LYS A 332 -18.84 -5.76 -15.57
C LYS A 332 -17.85 -5.68 -16.73
N PHE A 333 -17.69 -6.79 -17.44
CA PHE A 333 -16.93 -6.80 -18.68
C PHE A 333 -17.38 -5.66 -19.59
N ILE A 334 -16.39 -4.98 -20.17
CA ILE A 334 -16.58 -4.02 -21.26
C ILE A 334 -15.68 -4.44 -22.41
N ASP A 335 -16.02 -4.02 -23.63
CA ASP A 335 -15.15 -4.22 -24.79
C ASP A 335 -13.78 -3.56 -24.52
N ALA A 336 -12.72 -4.37 -24.53
CA ALA A 336 -11.34 -3.94 -24.33
C ALA A 336 -10.92 -2.82 -25.29
N ARG A 337 -11.55 -2.71 -26.47
CA ARG A 337 -11.33 -1.60 -27.42
C ARG A 337 -11.71 -0.23 -26.85
N SER A 338 -12.63 -0.21 -25.87
CA SER A 338 -13.06 0.99 -25.17
C SER A 338 -12.23 1.29 -23.91
N ALA A 339 -11.27 0.43 -23.57
CA ALA A 339 -10.40 0.66 -22.44
C ALA A 339 -9.43 1.83 -22.73
N GLU A 340 -9.07 2.56 -21.67
CA GLU A 340 -8.31 3.79 -21.77
C GLU A 340 -6.99 3.71 -21.00
N CYS A 341 -5.99 4.43 -21.50
CA CYS A 341 -4.79 4.80 -20.74
C CYS A 341 -4.92 6.25 -20.27
N PHE A 342 -4.15 6.60 -19.25
CA PHE A 342 -4.05 8.00 -18.84
C PHE A 342 -3.28 8.83 -19.89
N LEU A 343 -2.21 8.27 -20.43
CA LEU A 343 -1.41 8.87 -21.50
C LEU A 343 -1.86 8.34 -22.85
N GLN A 344 -2.01 9.23 -23.82
CA GLN A 344 -2.43 8.86 -25.17
C GLN A 344 -1.35 8.04 -25.89
N GLU A 345 -0.08 8.30 -25.61
CA GLU A 345 1.06 7.57 -26.16
C GLU A 345 1.04 6.10 -25.71
N ASP A 346 0.76 5.84 -24.43
CA ASP A 346 0.59 4.48 -23.91
C ASP A 346 -0.57 3.79 -24.61
N LYS A 347 -1.69 4.51 -24.82
CA LYS A 347 -2.84 3.96 -25.54
C LYS A 347 -2.42 3.50 -26.92
N VAL A 348 -1.80 4.38 -27.71
CA VAL A 348 -1.34 4.07 -29.09
C VAL A 348 -0.36 2.88 -29.10
N MET A 349 0.58 2.86 -28.15
CA MET A 349 1.55 1.78 -28.05
C MET A 349 0.86 0.44 -27.76
N ILE A 350 0.01 0.37 -26.74
CA ILE A 350 -0.65 -0.87 -26.32
C ILE A 350 -1.65 -1.33 -27.38
N THR A 351 -2.43 -0.44 -27.98
CA THR A 351 -3.33 -0.80 -29.08
C THR A 351 -2.55 -1.40 -30.24
N GLY A 352 -1.39 -0.83 -30.58
CA GLY A 352 -0.51 -1.36 -31.61
C GLY A 352 0.04 -2.76 -31.28
N LEU A 353 0.44 -3.00 -30.02
CA LEU A 353 0.88 -4.31 -29.56
C LEU A 353 -0.26 -5.35 -29.64
N ILE A 354 -1.48 -4.96 -29.28
CA ILE A 354 -2.67 -5.82 -29.34
C ILE A 354 -2.99 -6.19 -30.80
N GLU A 355 -3.01 -5.20 -31.70
CA GLU A 355 -3.33 -5.39 -33.11
C GLU A 355 -2.31 -6.24 -33.86
N GLN A 356 -1.01 -6.08 -33.53
CA GLN A 356 0.07 -6.89 -34.11
C GLN A 356 0.17 -8.29 -33.49
N GLY A 357 -0.31 -8.45 -32.26
CA GLY A 357 -0.27 -9.69 -31.51
C GLY A 357 -1.53 -10.53 -31.70
N ILE A 358 -2.22 -10.79 -30.59
CA ILE A 358 -3.35 -11.73 -30.55
C ILE A 358 -4.66 -11.16 -31.13
N GLY A 359 -4.74 -9.83 -31.29
CA GLY A 359 -5.95 -9.14 -31.74
C GLY A 359 -7.01 -8.97 -30.66
N TRP A 360 -7.91 -8.02 -30.90
CA TRP A 360 -8.92 -7.58 -29.93
C TRP A 360 -9.98 -8.62 -29.58
N ASP A 361 -10.36 -9.49 -30.53
CA ASP A 361 -11.44 -10.45 -30.31
C ASP A 361 -11.06 -11.53 -29.29
N LEU A 362 -9.84 -12.05 -29.39
CA LEU A 362 -9.31 -13.02 -28.44
C LEU A 362 -9.10 -12.39 -27.05
N ILE A 363 -8.64 -11.13 -26.98
CA ILE A 363 -8.57 -10.38 -25.72
C ILE A 363 -9.93 -10.29 -25.05
N ASN A 364 -10.94 -9.88 -25.81
CA ASN A 364 -12.29 -9.76 -25.30
C ASN A 364 -12.84 -11.10 -24.81
N GLN A 365 -12.62 -12.17 -25.56
CA GLN A 365 -13.04 -13.51 -25.16
C GLN A 365 -12.37 -13.94 -23.85
N SER A 366 -11.05 -13.78 -23.74
CA SER A 366 -10.25 -14.14 -22.57
C SER A 366 -10.68 -13.37 -21.32
N ILE A 367 -10.80 -12.05 -21.42
CA ILE A 367 -11.17 -11.18 -20.29
C ILE A 367 -12.64 -11.35 -19.91
N GLN A 368 -13.52 -11.60 -20.88
CA GLN A 368 -14.91 -11.92 -20.59
C GLN A 368 -15.03 -13.20 -19.75
N GLY A 369 -14.21 -14.22 -20.03
CA GLY A 369 -14.11 -15.43 -19.21
C GLY A 369 -13.75 -15.12 -17.75
N LEU A 370 -12.68 -14.33 -17.53
CA LEU A 370 -12.27 -13.90 -16.18
C LEU A 370 -13.38 -13.11 -15.47
N SER A 371 -14.04 -12.19 -16.18
CA SER A 371 -15.14 -11.39 -15.62
C SER A 371 -16.36 -12.24 -15.23
N GLN A 372 -16.62 -13.33 -15.95
CA GLN A 372 -17.73 -14.25 -15.65
C GLN A 372 -17.41 -15.13 -14.44
N GLU A 373 -16.21 -15.70 -14.37
CA GLU A 373 -15.74 -16.46 -13.21
C GLU A 373 -15.81 -15.63 -11.93
N LEU A 374 -15.42 -14.37 -12.04
CA LEU A 374 -15.53 -13.40 -10.97
C LEU A 374 -16.97 -13.20 -10.51
N HIS A 375 -17.88 -12.92 -11.44
CA HIS A 375 -19.31 -12.73 -11.12
C HIS A 375 -19.88 -13.97 -10.43
N ALA A 376 -19.54 -15.16 -10.93
CA ALA A 376 -19.97 -16.42 -10.30
C ALA A 376 -19.43 -16.57 -8.86
N THR A 377 -18.17 -16.22 -8.63
CA THR A 377 -17.54 -16.25 -7.30
C THR A 377 -18.22 -15.27 -6.34
N PHE A 378 -18.57 -14.07 -6.80
CA PHE A 378 -19.30 -13.09 -6.01
C PHE A 378 -20.71 -13.56 -5.66
N GLU A 379 -21.46 -14.05 -6.64
CA GLU A 379 -22.81 -14.57 -6.43
C GLU A 379 -22.81 -15.76 -5.45
N GLY A 380 -21.81 -16.65 -5.55
CA GLY A 380 -21.60 -17.72 -4.59
C GLY A 380 -21.33 -17.21 -3.17
N SER A 381 -20.46 -16.21 -3.03
CA SER A 381 -20.15 -15.59 -1.74
C SER A 381 -21.37 -14.90 -1.11
N LEU A 382 -22.16 -14.21 -1.93
CA LEU A 382 -23.42 -13.55 -1.52
C LEU A 382 -24.44 -14.56 -1.01
N ARG A 383 -24.63 -15.68 -1.72
CA ARG A 383 -25.55 -16.75 -1.31
C ARG A 383 -25.13 -17.37 0.03
N ASN A 384 -23.83 -17.60 0.21
CA ASN A 384 -23.31 -18.16 1.46
C ASN A 384 -23.48 -17.19 2.65
N ALA A 385 -23.28 -15.89 2.43
CA ALA A 385 -23.49 -14.88 3.46
C ALA A 385 -24.96 -14.82 3.91
N ASN A 386 -25.92 -14.84 2.97
CA ASN A 386 -27.34 -14.80 3.29
C ASN A 386 -27.81 -16.02 4.09
N ARG A 387 -27.31 -17.23 3.78
CA ARG A 387 -27.63 -18.45 4.55
C ARG A 387 -27.21 -18.36 6.01
N HIS A 388 -26.04 -17.78 6.28
CA HIS A 388 -25.57 -17.58 7.64
C HIS A 388 -26.40 -16.56 8.45
N GLU A 389 -27.12 -15.65 7.80
CA GLU A 389 -28.06 -14.75 8.48
C GLU A 389 -29.36 -15.47 8.84
N GLU A 390 -29.89 -16.30 7.94
CA GLU A 390 -31.09 -17.10 8.17
C GLU A 390 -30.89 -18.08 9.35
N ASP A 391 -29.74 -18.75 9.41
CA ASP A 391 -29.41 -19.68 10.52
C ASP A 391 -29.31 -18.99 11.89
N LYS A 392 -28.96 -17.69 11.93
CA LYS A 392 -28.90 -16.91 13.18
C LYS A 392 -30.25 -16.38 13.63
N GLY A 393 -31.21 -16.24 12.73
CA GLY A 393 -32.55 -15.72 13.01
C GLY A 393 -33.53 -16.77 13.55
N GLY A 394 -33.26 -18.07 13.37
CA GLY A 394 -34.20 -19.16 13.68
C GLY A 394 -34.14 -19.74 15.11
N GLY A 395 -33.38 -19.15 16.03
CA GLY A 395 -33.02 -19.79 17.31
C GLY A 395 -33.59 -19.20 18.60
N SER A 396 -34.63 -18.35 18.60
CA SER A 396 -35.08 -17.65 19.81
C SER A 396 -36.49 -17.96 20.35
N ASP A 397 -37.17 -19.01 19.88
CA ASP A 397 -38.54 -19.35 20.35
C ASP A 397 -38.59 -20.64 21.18
N CYS A 398 -37.64 -20.82 22.09
CA CYS A 398 -37.73 -21.83 23.14
C CYS A 398 -37.32 -21.20 24.48
N ASP A 399 -38.29 -20.65 25.20
CA ASP A 399 -38.51 -20.87 26.64
C ASP A 399 -39.48 -19.83 27.21
N SER A 400 -40.76 -20.19 27.18
CA SER A 400 -41.75 -19.70 28.15
C SER A 400 -42.89 -20.71 28.27
N GLU A 401 -42.63 -21.79 29.03
CA GLU A 401 -43.66 -22.54 29.76
C GLU A 401 -43.20 -22.77 31.20
#